data_AF-A0A2U8FQV9-F1
#
_entry.id   AF-A0A2U8FQV9-F1
#
_cell.length_a   1.000
_cell.length_b   1.000
_cell.length_c   1.000
_cell.angle_alpha   90.00
_cell.angle_beta   90.00
_cell.angle_gamma   90.00
#
_symmetry.space_group_name_H-M   'P 1'
#
loop_
_entity.id
_entity.type
_entity.pdbx_description
1 polymer ?
#
loop_
_entity_poly.entity_id
_entity_poly.type
_entity_poly.pdbx_seq_one_letter_code
_entity_poly.pdbx_strand_id
1 'polypeptide(L)'
;MSRLLHATHPLQLVWGLLLWTVWFVLIYTVQALSCVSPAPHAAVHPTAVNTALLMIGVGFAAVMVWMMWRCLRASRQAALPATGRFIALTAAVLHGTAAFSTLFVALPLWRLPPCL
;
A
#
# COMPACT_ATOMS: atom_id res chain seq x y z
N MET A 1 -14.10 -14.33 -13.51
CA MET A 1 -13.51 -13.41 -12.50
C MET A 1 -12.30 -12.61 -13.01
N SER A 2 -11.55 -13.05 -14.04
CA SER A 2 -10.36 -12.34 -14.56
C SER A 2 -10.57 -11.08 -15.41
N ARG A 3 -11.82 -10.65 -15.66
CA ARG A 3 -12.09 -9.37 -16.36
C ARG A 3 -11.97 -8.15 -15.45
N LEU A 4 -12.17 -8.32 -14.14
CA LEU A 4 -12.09 -7.21 -13.16
C LEU A 4 -10.65 -6.83 -12.81
N LEU A 5 -9.70 -7.75 -13.00
CA LEU A 5 -8.26 -7.57 -12.79
C LEU A 5 -7.50 -7.22 -14.10
N HIS A 6 -8.23 -6.90 -15.17
CA HIS A 6 -7.60 -6.43 -16.39
C HIS A 6 -7.01 -5.03 -16.15
N ALA A 7 -5.75 -4.85 -16.50
CA ALA A 7 -5.00 -3.60 -16.31
C ALA A 7 -5.62 -2.37 -17.00
N THR A 8 -6.54 -2.59 -17.94
CA THR A 8 -7.28 -1.56 -18.67
C THR A 8 -8.65 -1.25 -18.06
N HIS A 9 -9.06 -1.97 -17.02
CA HIS A 9 -10.35 -1.74 -16.36
C HIS A 9 -10.22 -0.58 -15.36
N PRO A 10 -11.14 0.41 -15.36
CA PRO A 10 -11.11 1.53 -14.41
C PRO A 10 -11.21 1.10 -12.94
N LEU A 11 -11.62 -0.15 -12.68
CA LEU A 11 -11.65 -0.73 -11.33
C LEU A 11 -10.25 -0.84 -10.70
N GLN A 12 -9.19 -0.85 -11.51
CA GLN A 12 -7.82 -0.87 -10.99
C GLN A 12 -7.52 0.38 -10.14
N LEU A 13 -8.11 1.54 -10.47
CA LEU A 13 -7.98 2.75 -9.65
C LEU A 13 -8.65 2.59 -8.29
N VAL A 14 -9.87 2.04 -8.28
CA VAL A 14 -10.64 1.79 -7.06
C VAL A 14 -9.91 0.80 -6.16
N TRP A 15 -9.34 -0.26 -6.74
CA TRP A 15 -8.55 -1.24 -5.99
C TRP A 15 -7.30 -0.67 -5.35
N GLY A 16 -6.58 0.21 -6.06
CA GLY A 16 -5.43 0.91 -5.50
C GLY A 16 -5.79 1.75 -4.28
N LEU A 17 -6.88 2.52 -4.37
CA LEU A 17 -7.39 3.31 -3.25
C LEU A 17 -7.85 2.43 -2.09
N LEU A 18 -8.63 1.38 -2.36
CA LEU A 18 -9.14 0.48 -1.31
C LEU A 18 -8.02 -0.19 -0.53
N LEU A 19 -7.02 -0.74 -1.22
CA LEU A 19 -5.89 -1.40 -0.57
C LEU A 19 -5.07 -0.41 0.26
N TRP A 20 -4.89 0.82 -0.24
CA TRP A 20 -4.24 1.88 0.51
C TRP A 20 -5.04 2.30 1.75
N THR A 21 -6.36 2.45 1.64
CA THR A 21 -7.24 2.78 2.77
C THR A 21 -7.23 1.68 3.84
N VAL A 22 -7.31 0.42 3.44
CA VAL A 22 -7.23 -0.73 4.37
C VAL A 22 -5.92 -0.70 5.15
N TRP A 23 -4.81 -0.45 4.46
CA TRP A 23 -3.50 -0.31 5.10
C TRP A 23 -3.45 0.86 6.10
N PHE A 24 -3.99 2.02 5.70
CA PHE A 24 -4.07 3.20 6.57
C PHE A 24 -4.86 2.90 7.84
N VAL A 25 -6.07 2.37 7.72
CA VAL A 25 -6.91 2.01 8.88
C VAL A 25 -6.20 1.02 9.79
N LEU A 26 -5.52 0.02 9.23
CA LEU A 26 -4.76 -0.96 10.02
C LEU A 26 -3.64 -0.31 10.84
N ILE A 27 -2.84 0.59 10.25
CA ILE A 27 -1.81 1.31 11.00
C ILE A 27 -2.40 2.08 12.17
N TYR A 28 -3.43 2.88 11.92
CA TYR A 28 -3.97 3.80 12.93
C TYR A 28 -4.71 3.06 14.03
N THR A 29 -5.42 1.98 13.69
CA THR A 29 -6.07 1.13 14.68
C THR A 29 -5.05 0.46 15.60
N VAL A 30 -3.95 -0.08 15.06
CA VAL A 30 -2.91 -0.70 15.91
C VAL A 30 -2.21 0.33 16.81
N GLN A 31 -1.90 1.53 16.30
CA GLN A 31 -1.36 2.61 17.15
C GLN A 31 -2.33 3.01 18.25
N ALA A 32 -3.61 3.20 17.94
CA ALA A 32 -4.63 3.55 18.93
C ALA A 32 -4.75 2.49 20.04
N LEU A 33 -4.73 1.21 19.67
CA LEU A 33 -4.77 0.11 20.63
C LEU A 33 -3.47 0.02 21.47
N SER A 34 -2.34 0.34 20.87
CA SER A 34 -1.04 0.39 21.56
C SER A 34 -0.99 1.48 22.63
N CYS A 35 -1.76 2.56 22.47
CA CYS A 35 -1.91 3.62 23.47
C CYS A 35 -2.82 3.23 24.65
N VAL A 36 -3.87 2.45 24.40
CA VAL A 36 -4.81 2.04 25.47
C VAL A 36 -4.22 0.93 26.35
N SER A 37 -3.37 0.07 25.79
CA SER A 37 -2.73 -1.03 26.50
C SER A 37 -1.20 -0.95 26.37
N PRO A 38 -0.53 -0.07 27.14
CA PRO A 38 0.91 0.11 27.04
C PRO A 38 1.63 -1.19 27.40
N ALA A 39 2.32 -1.77 26.42
CA ALA A 39 3.17 -2.93 26.66
C ALA A 39 4.32 -2.54 27.62
N PRO A 40 4.76 -3.42 28.53
CA PRO A 40 5.83 -3.10 29.49
C PRO A 40 7.16 -2.68 28.83
N HIS A 41 7.31 -2.94 27.53
CA HIS A 41 8.50 -2.67 26.73
C HIS A 41 8.29 -1.49 25.75
N ALA A 42 7.23 -0.69 25.94
CA ALA A 42 6.90 0.45 25.07
C ALA A 42 8.02 1.50 24.96
N ALA A 43 9.00 1.49 25.87
CA ALA A 43 10.18 2.37 25.86
C ALA A 43 11.36 1.85 25.01
N VAL A 44 11.33 0.59 24.55
CA VAL A 44 12.44 -0.02 23.78
C VAL A 44 12.09 -0.06 22.30
N HIS A 45 12.85 0.69 21.50
CA HIS A 45 12.77 0.67 20.04
C HIS A 45 13.77 -0.31 19.42
N PRO A 46 13.38 -1.11 18.42
CA PRO A 46 12.02 -1.37 17.88
C PRO A 46 11.27 -2.48 18.63
N THR A 47 9.94 -2.36 18.76
CA THR A 47 9.07 -3.39 19.35
C THR A 47 8.64 -4.45 18.33
N ALA A 48 8.18 -5.62 18.80
CA ALA A 48 7.61 -6.66 17.94
C ALA A 48 6.41 -6.15 17.12
N VAL A 49 5.59 -5.27 17.70
CA VAL A 49 4.43 -4.64 17.04
C VAL A 49 4.89 -3.73 15.89
N ASN A 50 5.85 -2.84 16.14
CA ASN A 50 6.41 -1.96 15.10
C ASN A 50 7.04 -2.76 13.95
N THR A 51 7.73 -3.86 14.30
CA THR A 51 8.36 -4.74 13.31
C THR A 51 7.32 -5.49 12.47
N ALA A 52 6.23 -5.97 13.10
CA ALA A 52 5.11 -6.58 12.39
C ALA A 52 4.41 -5.57 11.46
N LEU A 53 4.19 -4.33 11.91
CA LEU A 53 3.64 -3.27 11.06
C LEU A 53 4.55 -3.00 9.86
N LEU A 54 5.86 -2.88 10.06
CA LEU A 54 6.79 -2.69 8.95
C LEU A 54 6.70 -3.83 7.93
N MET A 55 6.68 -5.08 8.40
CA MET A 55 6.57 -6.26 7.52
C MET A 55 5.26 -6.28 6.73
N ILE A 56 4.12 -5.99 7.38
CA ILE A 56 2.82 -5.91 6.70
C ILE A 56 2.83 -4.77 5.69
N GLY A 57 3.38 -3.60 6.05
CA GLY A 57 3.48 -2.44 5.16
C GLY A 57 4.34 -2.68 3.94
N VAL A 58 5.49 -3.34 4.12
CA VAL A 58 6.35 -3.79 3.01
C VAL A 58 5.59 -4.80 2.13
N GLY A 59 4.82 -5.71 2.72
CA GLY A 59 3.96 -6.64 1.98
C GLY A 59 2.93 -5.92 1.11
N PHE A 60 2.20 -4.96 1.68
CA PHE A 60 1.24 -4.13 0.94
C PHE A 60 1.93 -3.32 -0.16
N ALA A 61 3.06 -2.68 0.14
CA ALA A 61 3.85 -1.95 -0.86
C ALA A 61 4.31 -2.88 -1.99
N ALA A 62 4.77 -4.09 -1.69
CA ALA A 62 5.19 -5.06 -2.70
C ALA A 62 4.03 -5.47 -3.62
N VAL A 63 2.83 -5.69 -3.06
CA VAL A 63 1.63 -5.97 -3.85
C VAL A 63 1.26 -4.78 -4.75
N MET A 64 1.31 -3.55 -4.22
CA MET A 64 1.06 -2.32 -4.99
C MET A 64 2.07 -2.13 -6.11
N VAL A 65 3.36 -2.32 -5.83
CA VAL A 65 4.43 -2.27 -6.84
C VAL A 65 4.18 -3.36 -7.89
N TRP A 66 3.88 -4.59 -7.50
CA TRP A 66 3.56 -5.64 -8.46
C TRP A 66 2.37 -5.27 -9.37
N MET A 67 1.30 -4.69 -8.81
CA MET A 67 0.17 -4.18 -9.59
C MET A 67 0.58 -3.03 -10.54
N MET A 68 1.36 -2.07 -10.05
CA MET A 68 1.93 -0.97 -10.87
C MET A 68 2.71 -1.53 -12.06
N TRP A 69 3.59 -2.50 -11.83
CA TRP A 69 4.39 -3.13 -12.88
C TRP A 69 3.54 -3.84 -13.91
N ARG A 70 2.47 -4.53 -13.49
CA ARG A 70 1.50 -5.17 -14.40
C ARG A 70 0.77 -4.13 -15.26
N CYS A 71 0.34 -3.01 -14.67
CA CYS A 71 -0.29 -1.91 -15.41
C CYS A 71 0.65 -1.27 -16.43
N LEU A 72 1.90 -0.99 -16.03
CA LEU A 72 2.93 -0.46 -16.93
C LEU A 72 3.27 -1.40 -18.07
N ARG A 73 3.36 -2.70 -17.78
CA ARG A 73 3.65 -3.71 -18.81
C ARG A 73 2.49 -3.82 -19.79
N ALA A 74 1.24 -3.76 -19.30
CA ALA A 74 0.07 -3.71 -20.15
C ALA A 74 0.05 -2.44 -21.00
N SER A 75 0.30 -1.25 -20.44
CA SER A 75 0.27 0.02 -21.18
C SER A 75 1.34 0.14 -22.28
N ARG A 76 2.36 -0.72 -22.28
CA ARG A 76 3.42 -0.79 -23.30
C ARG A 76 3.08 -1.70 -24.48
N GLN A 77 1.94 -2.40 -24.46
CA GLN A 77 1.51 -3.21 -25.60
C GLN A 77 1.02 -2.31 -26.74
N ALA A 78 1.62 -2.46 -27.92
CA ALA A 78 1.41 -1.59 -29.07
C ALA A 78 -0.03 -1.62 -29.64
N ALA A 79 -0.79 -2.67 -29.33
CA ALA A 79 -2.15 -2.90 -29.86
C ALA A 79 -3.28 -2.30 -28.99
N LEU A 80 -2.96 -1.50 -27.96
CA LEU A 80 -3.97 -0.95 -27.06
C LEU A 80 -4.56 0.38 -27.55
N PRO A 81 -5.90 0.56 -27.48
CA PRO A 81 -6.53 1.85 -27.70
C PRO A 81 -5.97 2.93 -26.76
N ALA A 82 -5.88 4.18 -27.23
CA ALA A 82 -5.33 5.30 -26.48
C ALA A 82 -5.97 5.47 -25.09
N THR A 83 -7.29 5.29 -24.98
CA THR A 83 -8.03 5.34 -23.71
C THR A 83 -7.61 4.25 -22.73
N GLY A 84 -7.41 3.01 -23.21
CA GLY A 84 -6.95 1.90 -22.35
C GLY A 84 -5.52 2.11 -21.86
N ARG A 85 -4.66 2.72 -22.70
CA ARG A 85 -3.29 3.08 -22.33
C ARG A 85 -3.25 4.19 -21.27
N PHE A 86 -4.12 5.19 -21.37
CA PHE A 86 -4.27 6.23 -20.36
C PHE A 86 -4.70 5.64 -19.02
N ILE A 87 -5.77 4.84 -18.98
CA ILE A 87 -6.27 4.19 -17.76
C ILE A 87 -5.17 3.35 -17.09
N ALA A 88 -4.45 2.54 -17.87
CA ALA A 88 -3.37 1.70 -17.35
C ALA A 88 -2.20 2.52 -16.79
N LEU A 89 -1.82 3.64 -17.44
CA LEU A 89 -0.79 4.54 -16.92
C LEU A 89 -1.24 5.26 -15.64
N THR A 90 -2.47 5.78 -15.60
CA THR A 90 -3.01 6.43 -14.40
C THR A 90 -3.07 5.45 -13.23
N ALA A 91 -3.54 4.22 -13.47
CA ALA A 91 -3.57 3.18 -12.45
C ALA A 91 -2.16 2.79 -11.99
N ALA A 92 -1.18 2.72 -12.89
CA ALA A 92 0.22 2.48 -12.52
C ALA A 92 0.78 3.58 -11.62
N VAL A 93 0.57 4.85 -11.97
CA VAL A 93 1.00 5.99 -11.14
C VAL A 93 0.34 5.94 -9.77
N LEU A 94 -0.97 5.67 -9.72
CA LEU A 94 -1.71 5.57 -8.46
C LEU A 94 -1.18 4.47 -7.54
N HIS A 95 -0.92 3.28 -8.07
CA HIS A 95 -0.33 2.19 -7.28
C HIS A 95 1.10 2.54 -6.83
N GLY A 96 1.89 3.23 -7.67
CA GLY A 96 3.22 3.69 -7.33
C GLY A 96 3.23 4.72 -6.21
N THR A 97 2.35 5.74 -6.28
CA THR A 97 2.21 6.74 -5.22
C THR A 97 1.67 6.12 -3.93
N ALA A 98 0.69 5.22 -4.02
CA ALA A 98 0.19 4.48 -2.86
C ALA A 98 1.28 3.64 -2.19
N ALA A 99 2.10 2.91 -2.96
CA ALA A 99 3.22 2.15 -2.43
C ALA A 99 4.26 3.06 -1.74
N PHE A 100 4.58 4.19 -2.37
CA PHE A 100 5.50 5.17 -1.82
C PHE A 100 5.00 5.74 -0.50
N SER A 101 3.74 6.19 -0.43
CA SER A 101 3.12 6.68 0.81
C SER A 101 3.10 5.61 1.90
N THR A 102 2.80 4.36 1.57
CA THR A 102 2.83 3.23 2.53
C THR A 102 4.21 3.06 3.14
N LEU A 103 5.27 3.03 2.33
CA LEU A 103 6.64 2.91 2.84
C LEU A 103 7.08 4.15 3.63
N PHE A 104 6.68 5.33 3.16
CA PHE A 104 6.99 6.59 3.82
C PHE A 104 6.36 6.69 5.21
N VAL A 105 5.20 6.09 5.44
CA VAL A 105 4.55 6.01 6.77
C VAL A 105 5.09 4.84 7.59
N ALA A 106 5.32 3.67 6.99
CA ALA A 106 5.79 2.49 7.71
C ALA A 106 7.21 2.66 8.28
N LEU A 107 8.09 3.33 7.55
CA LEU A 107 9.49 3.53 7.94
C LEU A 107 9.67 4.36 9.24
N PRO A 108 9.06 5.55 9.40
CA PRO A 108 9.14 6.29 10.65
C PRO A 108 8.44 5.53 11.79
N LEU A 109 7.28 4.91 11.54
CA LEU A 109 6.58 4.12 12.57
C LEU A 109 7.43 3.01 13.18
N TRP A 110 8.38 2.45 12.41
CA TRP A 110 9.31 1.46 12.95
C TRP A 110 10.25 2.04 14.03
N ARG A 111 10.65 3.31 13.89
CA ARG A 111 11.58 4.01 14.80
C ARG A 111 10.89 4.76 15.95
N LEU A 112 9.60 5.08 15.83
CA LEU A 112 8.87 5.85 16.84
C LEU A 112 8.20 4.95 17.90
N PRO A 113 7.97 5.46 19.14
CA PRO A 113 7.15 4.82 20.16
C PRO A 113 5.81 4.38 19.59
N PRO A 114 5.32 3.17 19.94
CA PRO A 114 4.05 2.65 19.41
C PRO A 114 2.84 3.50 19.84
N CYS A 115 3.04 4.38 20.84
CA CYS A 115 2.11 5.41 21.22
C CYS A 115 2.85 6.77 21.18
N LEU A 116 2.28 7.72 20.43
CA LEU A 116 2.67 9.13 20.44
C LEU A 116 1.82 9.92 21.43
#